data_AF-A0A2V7I7S2-F1
#
_entry.id   AF-A0A2V7I7S2-F1
#
_cell.length_a   1.000
_cell.length_b   1.000
_cell.length_c   1.000
_cell.angle_alpha   90.00
_cell.angle_beta   90.00
_cell.angle_gamma   90.00
#
_symmetry.space_group_name_H-M   'P 1'
#
loop_
_entity.id
_entity.type
_entity.pdbx_description
1 polymer ?
#
loop_
_entity_poly.entity_id
_entity_poly.type
_entity_poly.pdbx_seq_one_letter_code
_entity_poly.pdbx_strand_id
1 'polypeptide(L)' 'MALRMAGMSGLELLRHLAATGSHPVIILTAHGNEDTRERTLQADAVAFLTRPFQGVAVVDAVRTALSTA' A
#
# COMPACT_ATOMS: atom_id res chain seq x y z
N MET A 1 1.87 -10.35 12.57
CA MET A 1 1.05 -9.18 12.96
C MET A 1 1.96 -7.98 13.16
N ALA A 2 2.02 -7.07 12.18
CA ALA A 2 2.66 -5.75 12.34
C ALA A 2 1.97 -4.76 11.38
N LEU A 3 0.77 -4.37 11.76
CA LEU A 3 0.03 -3.23 11.23
C LEU A 3 -0.64 -2.52 12.41
N ARG A 4 0.19 -2.11 13.37
CA ARG A 4 -0.26 -1.38 14.56
C ARG A 4 0.68 -0.19 14.75
N MET A 5 0.41 0.88 14.01
CA MET A 5 1.08 2.17 14.20
C MET A 5 0.11 3.04 15.02
N ALA A 6 0.53 3.42 16.24
CA ALA A 6 -0.07 4.45 17.11
C ALA A 6 -1.61 4.57 17.11
N GLY A 7 -2.34 3.44 17.16
CA GLY A 7 -3.81 3.44 17.31
C GLY A 7 -4.63 3.42 16.02
N MET A 8 -4.00 3.43 14.83
CA MET A 8 -4.68 3.33 13.54
C MET A 8 -4.18 2.10 12.75
N SER A 9 -5.09 1.36 12.11
CA SER A 9 -4.70 0.28 11.20
C SER A 9 -4.12 0.86 9.90
N GLY A 10 -3.23 0.12 9.21
CA GLY A 10 -2.66 0.60 7.94
C GLY A 10 -3.69 0.80 6.82
N LEU A 11 -4.85 0.13 6.90
CA LEU A 11 -5.98 0.38 6.01
C LEU A 11 -6.68 1.70 6.35
N GLU A 12 -6.83 2.03 7.64
CA GLU A 12 -7.36 3.33 8.05
C GLU A 12 -6.40 4.47 7.71
N LEU A 13 -5.08 4.24 7.83
CA LEU A 13 -4.08 5.19 7.37
C LEU A 13 -4.19 5.42 5.85
N LEU A 14 -4.35 4.34 5.06
CA LEU A 14 -4.54 4.44 3.61
C LEU A 14 -5.78 5.28 3.28
N ARG A 15 -6.91 5.02 3.93
CA ARG A 15 -8.14 5.81 3.76
C ARG A 15 -7.97 7.27 4.18
N HIS A 16 -7.25 7.51 5.27
CA HIS A 16 -6.98 8.86 5.76
C HIS A 16 -6.10 9.64 4.77
N LEU A 17 -5.03 9.01 4.27
CA LEU A 17 -4.15 9.62 3.26
C LEU A 17 -4.93 9.96 1.99
N ALA A 18 -5.73 9.02 1.47
CA ALA A 18 -6.58 9.25 0.31
C ALA A 18 -7.57 10.42 0.51
N ALA A 19 -8.06 10.63 1.74
CA ALA A 19 -8.95 11.75 2.08
C ALA A 19 -8.23 13.10 2.26
N THR A 20 -6.94 13.11 2.60
CA THR A 20 -6.15 14.33 2.87
C THR A 20 -5.38 14.86 1.66
N GLY A 21 -5.29 14.08 0.56
CA GLY A 21 -4.70 14.50 -0.71
C GLY A 21 -4.17 13.31 -1.53
N SER A 22 -3.69 13.58 -2.75
CA SER A 22 -3.24 12.56 -3.73
C SER A 22 -1.82 12.06 -3.45
N HIS A 23 -1.58 11.44 -2.29
CA HIS A 23 -0.31 10.75 -2.05
C HIS A 23 -0.40 9.31 -2.57
N PRO A 24 0.41 8.91 -3.55
CA PRO A 24 0.41 7.54 -4.02
C PRO A 24 0.92 6.61 -2.91
N VAL A 25 0.14 5.59 -2.55
CA VAL A 25 0.48 4.65 -1.47
C VAL A 25 0.85 3.28 -2.03
N ILE A 26 1.97 2.73 -1.55
CA ILE A 26 2.44 1.36 -1.88
C ILE A 26 2.43 0.53 -0.59
N ILE A 27 1.77 -0.63 -0.63
CA ILE A 27 1.68 -1.54 0.50
C ILE A 27 2.75 -2.62 0.39
N LEU A 28 3.59 -2.74 1.41
CA LEU A 28 4.59 -3.80 1.54
C LEU A 28 4.23 -4.68 2.75
N THR A 29 3.99 -5.97 2.55
CA THR A 29 3.59 -6.88 3.64
C THR A 29 4.40 -8.18 3.67
N ALA A 30 4.62 -8.70 4.88
CA ALA A 30 5.17 -10.04 5.07
C ALA A 30 4.09 -11.14 5.05
N HIS A 31 2.81 -10.77 5.23
CA HIS A 31 1.67 -11.68 5.30
C HIS A 31 0.50 -11.02 4.55
N GLY A 32 0.51 -11.14 3.23
CA GLY A 32 -0.60 -10.73 2.38
C GLY A 32 -1.53 -11.91 2.13
N ASN A 33 -2.84 -11.69 2.24
CA ASN A 33 -3.86 -12.59 1.71
C ASN A 33 -4.68 -11.83 0.65
N GLU A 34 -5.45 -12.55 -0.16
CA GLU A 34 -6.20 -11.93 -1.27
C GLU A 34 -7.19 -10.86 -0.77
N ASP A 35 -7.86 -11.09 0.36
CA ASP A 35 -8.77 -10.11 0.99
C ASP A 35 -8.07 -8.77 1.28
N THR A 36 -6.90 -8.81 1.91
CA THR A 36 -6.15 -7.59 2.25
C THR A 36 -5.69 -6.88 0.98
N ARG A 37 -5.26 -7.65 -0.02
CA ARG A 37 -4.82 -7.12 -1.31
C ARG A 37 -5.96 -6.38 -2.01
N GLU A 38 -7.10 -7.02 -2.20
CA GLU A 38 -8.29 -6.42 -2.80
C GLU A 38 -8.70 -5.15 -2.04
N ARG A 39 -8.78 -5.20 -0.72
CA ARG A 39 -9.19 -4.05 0.11
C ARG A 39 -8.23 -2.87 0.03
N THR A 40 -6.93 -3.11 -0.10
CA THR A 40 -5.96 -2.02 -0.28
C THR A 40 -6.02 -1.41 -1.67
N LEU A 41 -6.21 -2.20 -2.71
CA LEU A 41 -6.34 -1.68 -4.08
C LEU A 41 -7.63 -0.89 -4.26
N GLN A 42 -8.74 -1.35 -3.65
CA GLN A 42 -10.01 -0.60 -3.61
C GLN A 42 -9.92 0.72 -2.84
N ALA A 43 -8.90 0.87 -1.98
CA ALA A 43 -8.62 2.08 -1.22
C ALA A 43 -7.51 2.93 -1.87
N ASP A 44 -7.33 2.82 -3.18
CA ASP A 44 -6.41 3.64 -3.98
C ASP A 44 -4.91 3.41 -3.67
N ALA A 45 -4.56 2.20 -3.23
CA ALA A 45 -3.15 1.80 -3.22
C ALA A 45 -2.67 1.57 -4.66
N VAL A 46 -1.54 2.18 -5.01
CA VAL A 46 -0.88 2.04 -6.32
C VAL A 46 -0.35 0.62 -6.51
N ALA A 47 0.15 -0.01 -5.44
CA ALA A 47 0.69 -1.36 -5.51
C ALA A 47 0.60 -2.08 -4.16
N PHE A 48 0.57 -3.41 -4.24
CA PHE A 48 0.62 -4.32 -3.09
C PHE A 48 1.66 -5.40 -3.32
N LEU A 49 2.71 -5.44 -2.49
CA LEU A 49 3.82 -6.37 -2.60
C LEU A 49 3.91 -7.25 -1.34
N THR A 50 3.86 -8.56 -1.54
CA THR A 50 4.02 -9.57 -0.48
C THR A 50 5.43 -10.15 -0.52
N ARG A 51 6.05 -10.37 0.65
CA ARG A 51 7.35 -11.05 0.72
C ARG A 51 7.27 -12.51 0.23
N PRO A 52 8.32 -13.03 -0.41
CA PRO A 52 9.49 -12.30 -0.87
C PRO A 52 9.16 -11.46 -2.12
N PHE A 53 9.49 -10.17 -2.08
CA PHE A 53 9.40 -9.28 -3.23
C PHE A 53 10.81 -8.92 -3.70
N GLN A 54 10.98 -8.72 -5.01
CA GLN A 54 12.25 -8.30 -5.58
C GLN A 54 12.40 -6.77 -5.49
N GLY A 55 13.63 -6.28 -5.36
CA GLY A 55 13.90 -4.83 -5.33
C GLY A 55 13.38 -4.10 -6.58
N VAL A 56 13.45 -4.75 -7.75
CA VAL A 56 12.90 -4.23 -9.01
C VAL A 56 11.40 -3.95 -8.92
N ALA A 57 10.62 -4.83 -8.27
CA ALA A 57 9.17 -4.65 -8.12
C ALA A 57 8.83 -3.42 -7.26
N VAL A 58 9.67 -3.09 -6.27
CA VAL A 58 9.52 -1.88 -5.45
C VAL A 58 9.84 -0.64 -6.29
N VAL A 59 10.93 -0.68 -7.06
CA VAL A 59 11.32 0.44 -7.93
C VAL A 59 10.25 0.72 -8.99
N ASP A 60 9.70 -0.33 -9.60
CA ASP A 60 8.63 -0.19 -10.60
C ASP A 60 7.36 0.38 -9.97
N ALA A 61 6.96 -0.11 -8.79
CA ALA A 61 5.80 0.44 -8.07
C ALA A 61 5.97 1.93 -7.75
N VAL A 62 7.17 2.36 -7.33
CA VAL A 62 7.49 3.77 -7.07
C VAL A 62 7.44 4.59 -8.36
N ARG A 63 7.97 4.07 -9.48
CA ARG A 63 7.90 4.74 -10.78
C ARG A 63 6.46 4.92 -11.26
N THR A 64 5.63 3.89 -11.11
CA THR A 64 4.20 3.97 -11.42
C THR A 64 3.53 5.05 -10.55
N ALA A 65 3.77 5.03 -9.24
CA ALA A 65 3.25 6.02 -8.30
C ALA A 65 3.59 7.47 -8.69
N LEU A 66 4.82 7.73 -9.12
CA LEU A 66 5.27 9.05 -9.55
C LEU A 66 4.76 9.46 -10.94
N SER A 67 4.36 8.52 -11.79
CA SER A 67 3.82 8.80 -13.12
C SER A 67 2.33 9.15 -13.12
N THR A 68 1.62 8.83 -12.05
CA THR A 68 0.17 9.03 -11.89
C THR A 68 -0.16 10.29 -11.06
N ALA A 69 0.86 10.99 -10.55
CA ALA A 69 0.75 12.22 -9.76
C ALA A 69 0.80 13.49 -10.63
#